data_AF-D3FAV8-F1
#
_entry.id   AF-D3FAV8-F1
#
_cell.length_a   1.000
_cell.length_b   1.000
_cell.length_c   1.000
_cell.angle_alpha   90.00
_cell.angle_beta   90.00
_cell.angle_gamma   90.00
#
_symmetry.space_group_name_H-M   'P 1'
#
loop_
_entity.id
_entity.type
_entity.pdbx_description
1 polymer ?
#
loop_
_entity_poly.entity_id
_entity_poly.type
_entity_poly.pdbx_seq_one_letter_code
_entity_poly.pdbx_strand_id
1 'polypeptide(L)'
;MPDLDIAFDDNGLVPCVMQDWRTGEVLTLAYMNAEALKRTQDTGEVHFWSRSRNELWHKGATSGNTQKVRALRVDCDRDAVVALVEPAGPACHTGARTCFFNGEADNGAPYEVLPRLERTVAARAAERPDGSWTAKLLADPGLAGAKVEEEAEEVVRAVREESDERVANEAADVLYHLTVLLRTRGLGLADVQQVLDERSR
;
A
#
# COMPACT_ATOMS: atom_id res chain seq x y z
N MET A 1 3.82 12.77 18.44
CA MET A 1 4.44 11.42 18.48
C MET A 1 5.39 11.38 19.67
N PRO A 2 5.71 10.21 20.26
CA PRO A 2 6.69 10.13 21.34
C PRO A 2 8.06 10.63 20.86
N ASP A 3 8.87 11.12 21.81
CA ASP A 3 10.27 11.44 21.55
C ASP A 3 11.03 10.14 21.22
N LEU A 4 11.79 10.16 20.13
CA LEU A 4 12.50 8.98 19.62
C LEU A 4 13.98 9.16 19.90
N ASP A 5 14.54 8.31 20.75
CA ASP A 5 15.99 8.21 20.94
C ASP A 5 16.59 7.59 19.66
N ILE A 6 17.33 8.38 18.88
CA ILE A 6 17.91 7.98 17.59
C ILE A 6 19.43 8.09 17.65
N ALA A 7 20.12 7.04 17.23
CA ALA A 7 21.56 7.03 16.99
C ALA A 7 21.84 7.54 15.57
N PHE A 8 22.15 8.83 15.46
CA PHE A 8 22.60 9.41 14.19
C PHE A 8 24.04 8.99 13.88
N ASP A 9 24.36 8.83 12.58
CA ASP A 9 25.72 8.56 12.12
C ASP A 9 26.66 9.76 12.34
N ASP A 10 27.95 9.60 11.99
CA ASP A 10 28.97 10.65 12.10
C ASP A 10 28.63 11.93 11.30
N ASN A 11 27.72 11.85 10.33
CA ASN A 11 27.24 12.99 9.54
C ASN A 11 25.94 13.60 10.12
N GLY A 12 25.45 13.10 11.25
CA GLY A 12 24.19 13.54 11.86
C GLY A 12 22.96 13.05 11.09
N LEU A 13 23.05 11.91 10.40
CA LEU A 13 21.99 11.34 9.57
C LEU A 13 21.54 9.97 10.07
N VAL A 14 20.27 9.65 9.81
CA VAL A 14 19.68 8.32 10.02
C VAL A 14 18.98 7.87 8.73
N PRO A 15 19.17 6.63 8.25
CA PRO A 15 18.37 6.08 7.17
C PRO A 15 16.90 5.95 7.60
N CYS A 16 16.00 6.33 6.70
CA CYS A 16 14.57 6.19 6.87
C CYS A 16 13.97 5.44 5.67
N VAL A 17 13.43 4.26 5.95
CA VAL A 17 12.60 3.50 5.00
C VAL A 17 11.17 4.04 5.11
N MET A 18 10.64 4.54 3.99
CA MET A 18 9.23 4.94 3.92
C MET A 18 8.43 3.78 3.36
N GLN A 19 7.43 3.32 4.10
CA GLN A 19 6.61 2.16 3.76
C GLN A 19 5.13 2.54 3.79
N ASP A 20 4.35 2.06 2.83
CA ASP A 20 2.90 2.27 2.81
C ASP A 20 2.26 1.55 4.00
N TRP A 21 1.54 2.29 4.85
CA TRP A 21 0.89 1.78 6.06
C TRP A 21 -0.17 0.71 5.75
N ARG A 22 -0.80 0.75 4.57
CA ARG A 22 -1.87 -0.17 4.17
C ARG A 22 -1.34 -1.42 3.50
N THR A 23 -0.35 -1.27 2.62
CA THR A 23 0.10 -2.37 1.76
C THR A 23 1.41 -3.01 2.19
N GLY A 24 2.15 -2.38 3.11
CA GLY A 24 3.50 -2.80 3.48
C GLY A 24 4.54 -2.58 2.37
N GLU A 25 4.18 -1.91 1.28
CA GLU A 25 5.08 -1.67 0.14
C GLU A 25 6.15 -0.64 0.53
N VAL A 26 7.42 -0.96 0.29
CA VAL A 26 8.51 0.01 0.47
C VAL A 26 8.45 1.04 -0.66
N LEU A 27 8.24 2.30 -0.29
CA LEU A 27 8.04 3.41 -1.23
C LEU A 27 9.34 4.14 -1.55
N THR A 28 10.20 4.34 -0.56
CA THR A 28 11.50 4.99 -0.75
C THR A 28 12.45 4.71 0.40
N LEU A 29 13.75 4.93 0.16
CA LEU A 29 14.74 5.10 1.21
C LEU A 29 15.35 6.49 1.05
N ALA A 30 15.35 7.25 2.14
CA ALA A 30 16.02 8.54 2.21
C ALA A 30 16.61 8.72 3.62
N TYR A 31 17.22 9.87 3.88
CA TYR A 31 17.91 10.15 5.14
C TYR A 31 17.18 11.26 5.87
N MET A 32 17.20 11.23 7.20
CA MET A 32 16.74 12.32 8.06
C MET A 32 17.92 12.79 8.90
N ASN A 33 18.06 14.10 9.09
CA ASN A 33 18.81 14.62 10.23
C ASN A 33 17.84 14.93 11.39
N ALA A 34 18.36 15.38 12.53
CA ALA A 34 17.54 15.70 13.70
C ALA A 34 16.40 16.70 13.38
N GLU A 35 16.66 17.72 12.56
CA GLU A 35 15.64 18.69 12.14
C GLU A 35 14.56 18.05 11.27
N ALA A 36 14.92 17.23 10.29
CA ALA A 36 13.97 16.54 9.43
C ALA A 36 13.07 15.58 10.23
N LEU A 37 13.63 14.86 11.20
CA LEU A 37 12.86 13.99 12.10
C LEU A 37 11.88 14.80 12.94
N LYS A 38 12.35 15.89 13.56
CA LYS A 38 11.51 16.78 14.37
C LYS A 38 10.36 17.37 13.56
N ARG A 39 10.64 17.90 12.37
CA ARG A 39 9.62 18.45 11.45
C ARG A 39 8.62 17.37 11.04
N THR A 40 9.07 16.14 10.84
CA THR A 40 8.19 15.00 10.57
C THR A 40 7.25 14.71 11.74
N GLN A 41 7.74 14.73 12.97
CA GLN A 41 6.93 14.53 14.17
C GLN A 41 5.94 15.67 14.39
N ASP A 42 6.35 16.92 14.15
CA ASP A 42 5.56 18.13 14.37
C ASP A 42 4.43 18.27 13.33
N THR A 43 4.73 18.01 12.06
CA THR A 43 3.78 18.19 10.95
C THR A 43 2.90 16.96 10.70
N GLY A 44 3.38 15.78 11.09
CA GLY A 44 2.76 14.51 10.70
C GLY A 44 2.95 14.18 9.21
N GLU A 45 3.86 14.85 8.51
CA GLU A 45 4.21 14.60 7.11
C GLU A 45 5.72 14.38 6.97
N VAL A 46 6.13 13.49 6.06
CA VAL A 46 7.56 13.13 5.94
C VAL A 46 8.41 14.29 5.45
N HIS A 47 9.44 14.61 6.24
CA HIS A 47 10.53 15.50 5.88
C HIS A 47 11.83 14.70 5.82
N PHE A 48 12.61 14.89 4.76
CA PHE A 48 13.91 14.27 4.59
C PHE A 48 15.03 15.32 4.57
N TRP A 49 16.26 14.88 4.74
CA TRP A 49 17.47 15.64 4.46
C TRP A 49 18.07 15.21 3.13
N SER A 50 18.21 16.14 2.19
CA SER A 50 18.84 15.87 0.91
C SER A 50 20.35 15.97 1.05
N ARG A 51 21.05 14.83 1.07
CA ARG A 51 22.52 14.78 1.19
C ARG A 51 23.24 15.54 0.07
N SER A 52 22.71 15.51 -1.15
CA SER A 52 23.31 16.19 -2.31
C SER A 52 23.07 17.70 -2.33
N ARG A 53 21.92 18.17 -1.83
CA ARG A 53 21.54 19.59 -1.80
C ARG A 53 21.84 20.26 -0.46
N ASN A 54 22.19 19.47 0.56
CA ASN A 54 22.43 19.90 1.92
C ASN A 54 21.29 20.76 2.49
N GLU A 55 20.06 20.31 2.24
CA GLU A 55 18.84 21.04 2.60
C GLU A 55 17.73 20.12 3.12
N LEU A 56 16.84 20.70 3.91
CA LEU A 56 15.59 20.07 4.34
C LEU A 56 14.62 19.97 3.16
N TRP A 57 14.01 18.80 2.98
CA TRP A 57 13.06 18.53 1.91
C TRP A 57 11.75 17.97 2.47
N HIS A 58 10.69 18.78 2.41
CA HIS A 58 9.33 18.30 2.69
C HIS A 58 8.84 17.44 1.50
N LYS A 59 8.69 16.14 1.72
CA LYS A 59 8.36 15.18 0.67
C LYS A 59 6.97 15.46 0.11
N GLY A 60 6.91 15.83 -1.17
CA GLY A 60 5.65 16.11 -1.87
C GLY A 60 5.16 17.55 -1.77
N ALA A 61 5.87 18.45 -1.09
CA ALA A 61 5.46 19.86 -0.95
C ALA A 61 5.21 20.58 -2.28
N THR A 62 5.98 20.25 -3.32
CA THR A 62 5.82 20.84 -4.65
C THR A 62 4.77 20.11 -5.50
N SER A 63 4.68 18.78 -5.39
CA SER A 63 3.81 17.97 -6.26
C SER A 63 2.41 17.72 -5.69
N GLY A 64 2.18 18.02 -4.41
CA GLY A 64 0.98 17.62 -3.67
C GLY A 64 0.98 16.17 -3.20
N ASN A 65 1.96 15.35 -3.60
CA ASN A 65 2.06 13.94 -3.20
C ASN A 65 2.71 13.81 -1.80
N THR A 66 2.13 14.48 -0.80
CA THR A 66 2.61 14.39 0.59
C THR A 66 2.45 12.99 1.15
N GLN A 67 3.16 12.71 2.24
CA GLN A 67 3.27 11.39 2.83
C GLN A 67 2.90 11.50 4.31
N LYS A 68 1.63 11.24 4.61
CA LYS A 68 1.09 11.40 5.96
C LYS A 68 1.60 10.29 6.86
N VAL A 69 2.30 10.63 7.93
CA VAL A 69 2.86 9.67 8.88
C VAL A 69 1.76 9.06 9.75
N ARG A 70 1.71 7.73 9.77
CA ARG A 70 0.87 6.93 10.67
C ARG A 70 1.65 6.39 11.86
N ALA A 71 2.91 6.02 11.63
CA ALA A 71 3.83 5.64 12.68
C ALA A 71 5.28 5.87 12.25
N LEU A 72 6.12 6.12 13.24
CA LEU A 72 7.57 6.02 13.11
C LEU A 72 8.00 4.85 13.99
N ARG A 73 8.65 3.86 13.39
CA ARG A 73 9.27 2.73 14.10
C ARG A 73 10.77 2.90 14.02
N VAL A 74 11.44 2.53 15.09
CA VAL A 74 12.90 2.58 15.23
C VAL A 74 13.36 1.14 15.45
N ASP A 75 14.48 0.75 14.84
CA ASP A 75 15.06 -0.57 15.06
C ASP A 75 15.72 -0.73 16.43
N CYS A 76 16.36 -1.88 16.67
CA CYS A 76 16.76 -2.29 18.01
C CYS A 76 17.99 -1.54 18.55
N ASP A 77 18.90 -1.11 17.67
CA ASP A 77 20.08 -0.29 17.93
C ASP A 77 19.87 1.20 17.61
N ARG A 78 18.69 1.54 17.10
CA ARG A 78 18.19 2.92 16.93
C ARG A 78 18.88 3.71 15.84
N ASP A 79 19.52 3.03 14.90
CA ASP A 79 20.21 3.65 13.77
C ASP A 79 19.42 3.56 12.46
N ALA A 80 18.19 3.04 12.48
CA ALA A 80 17.27 3.13 11.36
C ALA A 80 15.82 3.43 11.75
N VAL A 81 15.13 4.13 10.86
CA VAL A 81 13.71 4.49 11.00
C VAL A 81 12.88 3.82 9.91
N VAL A 82 11.73 3.27 10.26
CA VAL A 82 10.65 2.94 9.33
C VAL A 82 9.51 3.94 9.53
N ALA A 83 9.29 4.81 8.55
CA ALA A 83 8.14 5.70 8.49
C ALA A 83 7.00 5.00 7.76
N LEU A 84 5.97 4.60 8.50
CA LEU A 84 4.74 4.07 7.93
C LEU A 84 3.84 5.24 7.53
N VAL A 85 3.49 5.33 6.26
CA VAL A 85 2.82 6.49 5.68
C VAL A 85 1.57 6.14 4.89
N GLU A 86 0.64 7.10 4.81
CA GLU A 86 -0.40 7.13 3.80
C GLU A 86 0.00 8.10 2.68
N PRO A 87 0.32 7.60 1.48
CA PRO A 87 0.68 8.45 0.34
C PRO A 87 -0.54 9.17 -0.24
N ALA A 88 -0.43 10.48 -0.47
CA ALA A 88 -1.43 11.27 -1.21
C ALA A 88 -1.33 11.12 -2.75
N GLY A 89 -0.36 10.36 -3.23
CA GLY A 89 -0.07 10.13 -4.65
C GLY A 89 1.24 9.36 -4.82
N PRO A 90 1.80 9.31 -6.04
CA PRO A 90 3.07 8.62 -6.29
C PRO A 90 4.21 9.12 -5.41
N ALA A 91 4.98 8.20 -4.81
CA ALA A 91 6.11 8.57 -3.98
C ALA A 91 7.34 8.97 -4.81
N CYS A 92 7.52 8.44 -6.03
CA CYS A 92 8.64 8.79 -6.88
C CYS A 92 8.39 10.07 -7.69
N HIS A 93 9.46 10.84 -7.92
CA HIS A 93 9.41 12.05 -8.75
C HIS A 93 9.17 11.76 -10.24
N THR A 94 9.36 10.52 -10.68
CA THR A 94 9.06 10.08 -12.06
C THR A 94 7.57 9.88 -12.31
N GLY A 95 6.73 9.97 -11.27
CA GLY A 95 5.33 9.56 -11.30
C GLY A 95 5.12 8.09 -10.95
N ALA A 96 6.19 7.30 -10.79
CA ALA A 96 6.08 5.94 -10.28
C ALA A 96 5.66 5.91 -8.80
N ARG A 97 4.93 4.86 -8.41
CA ARG A 97 4.41 4.72 -7.05
C ARG A 97 5.52 4.59 -6.00
N THR A 98 6.47 3.70 -6.24
CA THR A 98 7.67 3.49 -5.41
C THR A 98 8.90 4.00 -6.17
N CYS A 99 10.01 4.27 -5.49
CA CYS A 99 11.32 4.45 -6.12
C CYS A 99 11.95 3.12 -6.56
N PHE A 100 11.49 1.99 -6.02
CA PHE A 100 12.02 0.65 -6.28
C PHE A 100 11.27 -0.07 -7.41
N PHE A 101 11.09 0.62 -8.55
CA PHE A 101 10.35 0.10 -9.71
C PHE A 101 11.23 -0.55 -10.79
N ASN A 102 12.56 -0.58 -10.58
CA ASN A 102 13.50 -1.21 -11.50
C ASN A 102 13.91 -2.57 -10.93
N GLY A 103 13.82 -3.61 -11.76
CA GLY A 103 14.08 -5.00 -11.38
C GLY A 103 12.79 -5.82 -11.30
N GLU A 104 12.90 -7.12 -11.52
CA GLU A 104 11.80 -8.07 -11.48
C GLU A 104 12.12 -9.15 -10.44
N ALA A 105 11.13 -9.55 -9.66
CA ALA A 105 11.19 -10.81 -8.93
C ALA A 105 10.73 -11.92 -9.88
N ASP A 106 11.38 -13.09 -9.85
CA ASP A 106 11.15 -14.20 -10.79
C ASP A 106 9.67 -14.56 -10.99
N ASN A 107 8.84 -14.43 -9.95
CA ASN A 107 7.39 -14.70 -9.99
C ASN A 107 6.55 -13.55 -9.40
N GLY A 108 7.13 -12.35 -9.27
CA GLY A 108 6.58 -11.29 -8.42
C GLY A 108 6.65 -11.64 -6.92
N ALA A 109 6.55 -10.64 -6.06
CA ALA A 109 6.53 -10.89 -4.62
C ALA A 109 5.08 -11.20 -4.15
N PRO A 110 4.82 -12.31 -3.44
CA PRO A 110 3.46 -12.69 -3.05
C PRO A 110 2.70 -11.61 -2.26
N TYR A 111 3.39 -10.87 -1.39
CA TYR A 111 2.78 -9.80 -0.59
C TYR A 111 2.32 -8.59 -1.43
N GLU A 112 2.76 -8.46 -2.69
CA GLU A 112 2.35 -7.38 -3.59
C GLU A 112 1.06 -7.71 -4.35
N VAL A 113 0.61 -8.96 -4.38
CA VAL A 113 -0.48 -9.41 -5.25
C VAL A 113 -1.80 -8.71 -4.94
N LEU A 114 -2.24 -8.71 -3.67
CA LEU A 114 -3.49 -8.07 -3.28
C LEU A 114 -3.43 -6.52 -3.38
N PRO A 115 -2.37 -5.84 -2.91
CA PRO A 115 -2.19 -4.42 -3.18
C PRO A 115 -2.22 -4.06 -4.67
N ARG A 116 -1.60 -4.88 -5.52
CA ARG A 116 -1.62 -4.69 -6.97
C ARG A 116 -3.03 -4.87 -7.54
N LEU A 117 -3.75 -5.89 -7.11
CA LEU A 117 -5.15 -6.13 -7.49
C LEU A 117 -6.02 -4.92 -7.15
N GLU A 118 -5.96 -4.40 -5.92
CA GLU A 118 -6.74 -3.23 -5.50
C GLU A 118 -6.44 -2.01 -6.39
N ARG A 119 -5.17 -1.75 -6.68
CA ARG A 119 -4.77 -0.64 -7.57
C ARG A 119 -5.31 -0.84 -8.97
N THR A 120 -5.23 -2.04 -9.51
CA THR A 120 -5.77 -2.36 -10.85
C THR A 120 -7.28 -2.15 -10.90
N VAL A 121 -8.03 -2.60 -9.89
CA VAL A 121 -9.48 -2.39 -9.80
C VAL A 121 -9.81 -0.91 -9.67
N ALA A 122 -9.08 -0.16 -8.83
CA ALA A 122 -9.25 1.28 -8.68
C ALA A 122 -8.97 2.06 -9.97
N ALA A 123 -7.90 1.72 -10.69
CA ALA A 123 -7.57 2.31 -11.99
C ALA A 123 -8.67 2.04 -13.02
N ARG A 124 -9.16 0.80 -13.11
CA ARG A 124 -10.28 0.45 -14.00
C ARG A 124 -11.59 1.15 -13.64
N ALA A 125 -11.82 1.43 -12.36
CA ALA A 125 -12.96 2.23 -11.92
C ALA A 125 -12.87 3.70 -12.36
N ALA A 126 -11.66 4.26 -12.41
CA ALA A 126 -11.40 5.62 -12.85
C ALA A 126 -11.42 5.76 -14.38
N GLU A 127 -10.75 4.85 -15.09
CA GLU A 127 -10.53 4.93 -16.54
C GLU A 127 -11.66 4.34 -17.37
N ARG A 128 -12.38 3.34 -16.83
CA ARG A 128 -13.45 2.59 -17.50
C ARG A 128 -13.11 2.16 -18.94
N PRO A 129 -12.03 1.38 -19.14
CA PRO A 129 -11.60 0.98 -20.47
C PRO A 129 -12.64 0.08 -21.16
N ASP A 130 -12.91 0.36 -22.43
CA ASP A 130 -13.83 -0.42 -23.27
C ASP A 130 -13.43 -1.90 -23.32
N GLY A 131 -14.42 -2.79 -23.26
CA GLY A 131 -14.21 -4.24 -23.30
C GLY A 131 -13.62 -4.86 -22.03
N SER A 132 -13.32 -4.09 -20.99
CA SER A 132 -12.81 -4.62 -19.72
C SER A 132 -13.91 -5.35 -18.92
N TRP A 133 -13.66 -6.62 -18.58
CA TRP A 133 -14.52 -7.39 -17.68
C TRP A 133 -14.72 -6.69 -16.33
N THR A 134 -13.64 -6.15 -15.74
CA THR A 134 -13.73 -5.40 -14.48
C THR A 134 -14.60 -4.15 -14.65
N ALA A 135 -14.47 -3.41 -15.76
CA ALA A 135 -15.30 -2.22 -15.99
C ALA A 135 -16.79 -2.57 -16.13
N LYS A 136 -17.11 -3.71 -16.76
CA LYS A 136 -18.48 -4.25 -16.83
C LYS A 136 -19.04 -4.54 -15.44
N LEU A 137 -18.29 -5.26 -14.61
CA LEU A 137 -18.70 -5.56 -13.22
C LEU A 137 -18.88 -4.29 -12.38
N LEU A 138 -17.98 -3.31 -12.53
CA LEU A 138 -18.07 -2.03 -11.84
C LEU A 138 -19.30 -1.20 -12.23
N ALA A 139 -19.78 -1.37 -13.47
CA ALA A 139 -20.99 -0.71 -13.97
C ALA A 139 -22.29 -1.40 -13.55
N ASP A 140 -22.22 -2.65 -13.11
CA ASP A 140 -23.37 -3.47 -12.72
C ASP A 140 -23.10 -4.17 -11.37
N PRO A 141 -23.43 -3.50 -10.24
CA PRO A 141 -23.25 -4.07 -8.91
C PRO A 141 -24.06 -5.35 -8.67
N GLY A 142 -25.18 -5.53 -9.38
CA GLY A 142 -25.98 -6.75 -9.30
C GLY A 142 -25.24 -7.94 -9.90
N LEU A 143 -24.66 -7.76 -11.09
CA LEU A 143 -23.79 -8.76 -11.71
C LEU A 143 -22.54 -9.04 -10.86
N ALA A 144 -21.91 -8.00 -10.32
CA ALA A 144 -20.76 -8.18 -9.42
C ALA A 144 -21.11 -8.96 -8.15
N GLY A 145 -22.28 -8.69 -7.56
CA GLY A 145 -22.80 -9.44 -6.41
C GLY A 145 -23.05 -10.91 -6.74
N ALA A 146 -23.74 -11.19 -7.85
CA ALA A 146 -24.00 -12.55 -8.30
C ALA A 146 -22.72 -13.37 -8.53
N LYS A 147 -21.66 -12.75 -9.07
CA LYS A 147 -20.35 -13.41 -9.17
C LYS A 147 -19.76 -13.74 -7.80
N VAL A 148 -19.81 -12.83 -6.84
CA VAL A 148 -19.31 -13.13 -5.47
C VAL A 148 -20.07 -14.31 -4.86
N GLU A 149 -21.39 -14.38 -5.03
CA GLU A 149 -22.19 -15.50 -4.55
C GLU A 149 -21.80 -16.82 -5.23
N GLU A 150 -21.66 -16.82 -6.56
CA GLU A 150 -21.22 -17.98 -7.35
C GLU A 150 -19.85 -18.50 -6.88
N GLU A 151 -18.83 -17.65 -6.85
CA GLU A 151 -17.47 -18.07 -6.48
C GLU A 151 -17.38 -18.55 -5.02
N ALA A 152 -18.20 -17.98 -4.13
CA ALA A 152 -18.28 -18.42 -2.74
C ALA A 152 -18.87 -19.83 -2.62
N GLU A 153 -19.82 -20.20 -3.46
CA GLU A 153 -20.32 -21.57 -3.56
C GLU A 153 -19.28 -22.51 -4.20
N GLU A 154 -18.59 -22.05 -5.25
CA GLU A 154 -17.59 -22.85 -5.96
C GLU A 154 -16.41 -23.22 -5.06
N VAL A 155 -15.89 -22.28 -4.26
CA VAL A 155 -14.80 -22.59 -3.32
C VAL A 155 -15.22 -23.60 -2.24
N VAL A 156 -16.47 -23.52 -1.75
CA VAL A 156 -17.01 -24.46 -0.76
C VAL A 156 -17.14 -25.86 -1.36
N ARG A 157 -17.60 -25.97 -2.62
CA ARG A 157 -17.67 -27.24 -3.35
C ARG A 157 -16.26 -27.79 -3.61
N ALA A 158 -15.34 -26.95 -4.11
CA ALA A 158 -13.99 -27.36 -4.47
C ALA A 158 -13.24 -27.96 -3.27
N VAL A 159 -13.37 -27.37 -2.08
CA VAL A 159 -12.75 -27.90 -0.84
C VAL A 159 -13.21 -29.31 -0.49
N ARG A 160 -14.43 -29.67 -0.86
CA ARG A 160 -15.01 -30.98 -0.54
C ARG A 160 -14.65 -32.06 -1.55
N GLU A 161 -14.51 -31.69 -2.82
CA GLU A 161 -14.64 -32.62 -3.95
C GLU A 161 -13.53 -32.49 -5.00
N GLU A 162 -12.70 -31.45 -4.95
CA GLU A 162 -11.75 -31.11 -6.00
C GLU A 162 -10.30 -30.98 -5.49
N SER A 163 -9.36 -30.62 -6.38
CA SER A 163 -7.93 -30.50 -6.05
C SER A 163 -7.60 -29.21 -5.29
N ASP A 164 -6.50 -29.21 -4.54
CA ASP A 164 -5.97 -28.00 -3.87
C ASP A 164 -5.75 -26.83 -4.86
N GLU A 165 -5.36 -27.14 -6.10
CA GLU A 165 -5.23 -26.14 -7.16
C GLU A 165 -6.58 -25.50 -7.50
N ARG A 166 -7.65 -26.29 -7.61
CA ARG A 166 -8.98 -25.74 -7.85
C ARG A 166 -9.42 -24.88 -6.67
N VAL A 167 -9.24 -25.35 -5.44
CA VAL A 167 -9.55 -24.58 -4.22
C VAL A 167 -8.86 -23.21 -4.24
N ALA A 168 -7.57 -23.17 -4.60
CA ALA A 168 -6.82 -21.92 -4.68
C ALA A 168 -7.35 -20.98 -5.79
N ASN A 169 -7.77 -21.52 -6.93
CA ASN A 169 -8.36 -20.73 -8.01
C ASN A 169 -9.71 -20.13 -7.59
N GLU A 170 -10.64 -20.92 -7.05
CA GLU A 170 -11.94 -20.41 -6.59
C GLU A 170 -11.79 -19.36 -5.49
N ALA A 171 -10.87 -19.60 -4.54
CA ALA A 171 -10.56 -18.63 -3.50
C ALA A 171 -10.00 -17.32 -4.09
N ALA A 172 -9.18 -17.40 -5.14
CA ALA A 172 -8.68 -16.23 -5.84
C ALA A 172 -9.80 -15.46 -6.55
N ASP A 173 -10.76 -16.16 -7.16
CA ASP A 173 -11.92 -15.54 -7.81
C ASP A 173 -12.86 -14.88 -6.81
N VAL A 174 -13.07 -15.47 -5.62
CA VAL A 174 -13.76 -14.80 -4.50
C VAL A 174 -13.07 -13.49 -4.15
N LEU A 175 -11.74 -13.49 -3.95
CA LEU A 175 -11.00 -12.28 -3.59
C LEU A 175 -11.06 -11.22 -4.68
N TYR A 176 -10.95 -11.62 -5.95
CA TYR A 176 -11.09 -10.74 -7.09
C TYR A 176 -12.48 -10.09 -7.15
N HIS A 177 -13.54 -10.90 -7.18
CA HIS A 177 -14.90 -10.43 -7.34
C HIS A 177 -15.36 -9.60 -6.13
N LEU A 178 -14.96 -9.97 -4.92
CA LEU A 178 -15.23 -9.19 -3.72
C LEU A 178 -14.55 -7.81 -3.79
N THR A 179 -13.29 -7.75 -4.24
CA THR A 179 -12.57 -6.47 -4.41
C THR A 179 -13.30 -5.55 -5.40
N VAL A 180 -13.78 -6.11 -6.51
CA VAL A 180 -14.55 -5.36 -7.51
C VAL A 180 -15.89 -4.88 -6.95
N LEU A 181 -16.62 -5.75 -6.24
CA LEU A 181 -17.91 -5.42 -5.63
C LEU A 181 -17.76 -4.30 -4.59
N LEU A 182 -16.78 -4.38 -3.70
CA LEU A 182 -16.47 -3.33 -2.72
C LEU A 182 -16.23 -1.97 -3.40
N ARG A 183 -15.52 -1.99 -4.53
CA ARG A 183 -15.21 -0.76 -5.28
C ARG A 183 -16.45 -0.08 -5.85
N THR A 184 -17.54 -0.80 -6.13
CA THR A 184 -18.83 -0.20 -6.53
C THR A 184 -19.41 0.75 -5.47
N ARG A 185 -18.99 0.57 -4.20
CA ARG A 185 -19.38 1.40 -3.05
C ARG A 185 -18.26 2.35 -2.60
N GLY A 186 -17.17 2.44 -3.36
CA GLY A 186 -16.01 3.27 -3.03
C GLY A 186 -15.08 2.66 -1.97
N LEU A 187 -15.32 1.42 -1.54
CA LEU A 187 -14.52 0.69 -0.55
C LEU A 187 -13.38 -0.11 -1.22
N GLY A 188 -12.44 -0.60 -0.41
CA GLY A 188 -11.36 -1.51 -0.78
C GLY A 188 -11.09 -2.58 0.28
N LEU A 189 -10.12 -3.47 0.03
CA LEU A 189 -9.68 -4.50 0.98
C LEU A 189 -9.09 -3.88 2.24
N ALA A 190 -8.47 -2.70 2.16
CA ALA A 190 -8.00 -1.98 3.35
C ALA A 190 -9.13 -1.68 4.35
N ASP A 191 -10.34 -1.37 3.88
CA ASP A 191 -11.50 -1.16 4.75
C ASP A 191 -11.94 -2.48 5.42
N VAL A 192 -11.88 -3.59 4.68
CA VAL A 192 -12.17 -4.94 5.21
C VAL A 192 -11.15 -5.36 6.26
N GLN A 193 -9.86 -5.11 6.01
CA GLN A 193 -8.77 -5.39 6.93
C GLN A 193 -8.96 -4.63 8.26
N GLN A 194 -9.39 -3.37 8.21
CA GLN A 194 -9.68 -2.61 9.41
C GLN A 194 -10.80 -3.26 10.24
N VAL A 195 -11.89 -3.69 9.60
CA VAL A 195 -12.98 -4.40 10.29
C VAL A 195 -12.51 -5.72 10.90
N LEU A 196 -11.60 -6.45 10.24
CA LEU A 196 -11.02 -7.68 10.79
C LEU A 196 -10.11 -7.40 11.99
N ASP A 197 -9.26 -6.38 11.92
CA ASP A 197 -8.39 -5.95 13.04
C ASP A 197 -9.22 -5.58 14.27
N GLU A 198 -10.29 -4.80 14.10
CA GLU A 198 -11.22 -4.43 15.16
C GLU A 198 -11.91 -5.62 15.83
N ARG A 199 -12.13 -6.73 15.11
CA ARG A 199 -12.72 -7.97 15.66
C ARG A 199 -11.70 -8.87 16.36
N SER A 200 -10.43 -8.72 16.04
CA SER A 200 -9.34 -9.56 16.54
C SER A 200 -8.71 -9.04 17.84
N ARG A 201 -9.07 -7.81 18.23
CA ARG A 201 -8.69 -7.14 19.47
C ARG A 201 -9.71 -7.40 20.57
#